data_AF-A0A0L8MZL5-F1
#
_entry.id   AF-A0A0L8MZL5-F1
#
_cell.length_a   1.000
_cell.length_b   1.000
_cell.length_c   1.000
_cell.angle_alpha   90.00
_cell.angle_beta   90.00
_cell.angle_gamma   90.00
#
_symmetry.space_group_name_H-M   'P 1'
#
loop_
_entity.id
_entity.type
_entity.pdbx_description
1 polymer ?
#
loop_
_entity_poly.entity_id
_entity_poly.type
_entity_poly.pdbx_seq_one_letter_code
_entity_poly.pdbx_strand_id
1 'polypeptide(L)'
;MGVSWDEWEQIKAGAGVGSLRPTLGTALTKLEDGQSGIASTAGCLSAAAQKDVYDSWKKYAESVSERCGALQGVLDQVGRDVLTTDEGVQAEMGRLNAKYADTDAVGGQGKGR
;
A
#
# COMPACT_ATOMS: atom_id res chain seq x y z
N MET A 1 28.17 10.28 10.45
CA MET A 1 27.40 11.04 11.47
C MET A 1 26.05 11.47 10.88
N GLY A 2 25.26 10.53 10.34
CA GLY A 2 23.98 10.79 9.64
C GLY A 2 22.77 9.98 10.14
N VAL A 3 22.98 9.10 11.13
CA VAL A 3 22.04 8.04 11.52
C VAL A 3 20.74 8.56 12.15
N SER A 4 20.77 9.68 12.89
CA SER A 4 19.59 10.12 13.66
C SER A 4 18.51 10.82 12.84
N TRP A 5 18.82 11.31 11.63
CA TRP A 5 17.82 11.98 10.80
C TRP A 5 17.04 10.97 9.97
N ASP A 6 17.73 9.96 9.44
CA ASP A 6 17.11 8.93 8.62
C ASP A 6 16.19 8.00 9.44
N GLU A 7 16.49 7.77 10.72
CA GLU A 7 15.67 7.01 11.67
C GLU A 7 14.23 7.55 11.79
N TRP A 8 14.10 8.82 12.15
CA TRP A 8 12.80 9.46 12.39
C TRP A 8 12.01 9.68 11.11
N GLU A 9 12.68 9.91 9.99
CA GLU A 9 12.01 10.09 8.70
C GLU A 9 11.39 8.78 8.19
N GLN A 10 12.01 7.61 8.41
CA GLN A 10 11.41 6.32 8.03
C GLN A 10 10.19 5.98 8.88
N ILE A 11 10.25 6.18 10.20
CA ILE A 11 9.10 5.96 11.10
C ILE A 11 7.95 6.92 10.72
N LYS A 12 8.26 8.18 10.43
CA LYS A 12 7.28 9.18 10.01
C LYS A 12 6.65 8.84 8.66
N ALA A 13 7.45 8.35 7.71
CA ALA A 13 6.95 7.85 6.43
C ALA A 13 6.03 6.63 6.62
N GLY A 14 6.41 5.70 7.50
CA GLY A 14 5.61 4.54 7.89
C GLY A 14 4.26 4.95 8.47
N ALA A 15 4.25 5.88 9.42
CA ALA A 15 3.03 6.45 9.99
C ALA A 15 2.17 7.16 8.93
N GLY A 16 2.78 7.92 8.03
CA GLY A 16 2.10 8.60 6.93
C GLY A 16 1.38 7.63 6.00
N VAL A 17 2.08 6.61 5.51
CA VAL A 17 1.48 5.57 4.65
C VAL A 17 0.42 4.77 5.42
N GLY A 18 0.69 4.43 6.68
CA GLY A 18 -0.26 3.71 7.54
C GLY A 18 -1.59 4.46 7.75
N SER A 19 -1.53 5.80 7.83
CA SER A 19 -2.71 6.66 7.99
C SER A 19 -3.67 6.65 6.78
N LEU A 20 -3.22 6.18 5.62
CA LEU A 20 -4.08 6.02 4.44
C LEU A 20 -5.09 4.88 4.62
N ARG A 21 -4.75 3.85 5.41
CA ARG A 21 -5.61 2.67 5.63
C ARG A 21 -6.98 3.01 6.23
N PRO A 22 -7.09 3.78 7.33
CA PRO A 22 -8.41 4.18 7.85
C PRO A 22 -9.18 5.09 6.88
N THR A 23 -8.48 5.92 6.10
CA THR A 23 -9.11 6.75 5.06
C THR A 23 -9.72 5.89 3.96
N LEU A 24 -8.98 4.87 3.48
CA LEU A 24 -9.46 3.89 2.51
C LEU A 24 -10.63 3.07 3.07
N GLY A 25 -10.54 2.64 4.33
CA GLY A 25 -11.65 1.94 5.01
C GLY A 25 -12.93 2.79 5.05
N THR A 26 -12.80 4.08 5.39
CA THR A 26 -13.94 5.01 5.38
C THR A 26 -14.53 5.18 3.98
N ALA A 27 -13.68 5.27 2.95
CA ALA A 27 -14.13 5.38 1.57
C ALA A 27 -14.85 4.10 1.10
N LEU A 28 -14.34 2.92 1.47
CA LEU A 28 -14.96 1.63 1.20
C LEU A 28 -16.33 1.51 1.85
N THR A 29 -16.48 1.87 3.13
CA THR A 29 -17.79 1.86 3.80
C THR A 29 -18.80 2.77 3.08
N LYS A 30 -18.40 3.98 2.69
CA LYS A 30 -19.28 4.89 1.93
C LYS A 30 -19.69 4.30 0.57
N LEU A 31 -18.77 3.60 -0.08
CA LEU A 31 -19.02 2.94 -1.36
C LEU A 31 -19.97 1.74 -1.19
N GLU A 32 -19.82 0.97 -0.12
CA GLU A 32 -20.73 -0.11 0.28
C GLU A 32 -22.14 0.40 0.60
N ASP A 33 -22.23 1.47 1.38
CA ASP A 33 -23.50 2.12 1.72
C ASP A 33 -24.20 2.65 0.47
N GLY A 34 -23.46 3.29 -0.44
CA GLY A 34 -24.00 3.78 -1.72
C GLY A 34 -24.45 2.67 -2.68
N GLN A 35 -23.88 1.47 -2.56
CA GLN A 35 -24.28 0.29 -3.31
C GLN A 35 -25.50 -0.41 -2.66
N SER A 36 -25.67 -0.26 -1.34
CA SER A 36 -26.80 -0.81 -0.61
C SER A 36 -28.11 -0.15 -1.08
N GLY A 37 -28.98 -0.93 -1.73
CA GLY A 37 -30.23 -0.42 -2.32
C GLY A 37 -30.47 -0.84 -3.76
N ILE A 38 -29.48 -1.43 -4.44
CA ILE A 38 -29.69 -2.06 -5.76
C ILE A 38 -30.37 -3.42 -5.55
N ALA A 39 -31.69 -3.44 -5.65
CA ALA A 39 -32.51 -4.61 -5.34
C ALA A 39 -32.39 -5.78 -6.34
N SER A 40 -31.88 -5.54 -7.56
CA SER A 40 -31.58 -6.58 -8.56
C SER A 40 -30.76 -6.02 -9.72
N THR A 41 -29.75 -6.74 -10.18
CA THR A 41 -29.03 -6.46 -11.44
C THR A 41 -29.73 -7.08 -12.66
N ALA A 42 -30.75 -7.92 -12.46
CA ALA A 42 -31.43 -8.62 -13.53
C ALA A 42 -32.28 -7.64 -14.37
N GLY A 43 -31.98 -7.58 -15.67
CA GLY A 43 -32.71 -6.74 -16.62
C GLY A 43 -32.36 -5.24 -16.58
N CYS A 44 -31.44 -4.81 -15.70
CA CYS A 44 -31.00 -3.43 -15.58
C CYS A 44 -29.49 -3.34 -15.82
N LEU A 45 -29.11 -2.98 -17.06
CA LEU A 45 -27.70 -2.91 -17.47
C LEU A 45 -26.88 -1.92 -16.64
N SER A 46 -27.48 -0.81 -16.21
CA SER A 46 -26.81 0.18 -15.34
C SER A 46 -26.56 -0.36 -13.94
N ALA A 47 -27.49 -1.15 -13.38
CA ALA A 47 -27.30 -1.81 -12.08
C ALA A 47 -26.20 -2.87 -12.12
N ALA A 48 -26.12 -3.65 -13.20
CA ALA A 48 -25.03 -4.61 -13.41
C ALA A 48 -23.68 -3.90 -13.55
N ALA A 49 -23.59 -2.87 -14.39
CA ALA A 49 -22.37 -2.07 -14.55
C ALA A 49 -21.94 -1.40 -13.24
N GLN A 50 -22.89 -0.87 -12.47
CA GLN A 50 -22.60 -0.27 -11.16
C GLN A 50 -22.06 -1.31 -10.17
N LYS A 51 -22.59 -2.54 -10.18
CA LYS A 51 -22.05 -3.64 -9.37
C LYS A 51 -20.61 -4.01 -9.77
N ASP A 52 -20.32 -4.10 -11.06
CA ASP A 52 -18.96 -4.44 -11.54
C ASP A 52 -17.95 -3.36 -11.17
N VAL A 53 -18.34 -2.08 -11.29
CA VAL A 53 -17.53 -0.94 -10.84
C VAL A 53 -17.32 -1.01 -9.33
N TYR A 54 -18.37 -1.27 -8.54
CA TYR A 54 -18.26 -1.45 -7.10
C TYR A 54 -17.28 -2.59 -6.74
N ASP A 55 -17.44 -3.78 -7.33
CA ASP A 55 -16.62 -4.95 -6.99
C ASP A 55 -15.14 -4.71 -7.37
N SER A 56 -14.89 -4.07 -8.51
CA SER A 56 -13.51 -3.72 -8.93
C SER A 56 -12.86 -2.67 -8.03
N TRP A 57 -13.58 -1.60 -7.66
CA TRP A 57 -13.08 -0.56 -6.77
C TRP A 57 -12.84 -1.07 -5.36
N LYS A 58 -13.74 -1.92 -4.85
CA LYS A 58 -13.58 -2.57 -3.56
C LYS A 58 -12.29 -3.37 -3.51
N LYS A 59 -12.10 -4.28 -4.46
CA LYS A 59 -10.89 -5.10 -4.56
C LYS A 59 -9.62 -4.26 -4.68
N TYR A 60 -9.65 -3.19 -5.48
CA TYR A 60 -8.49 -2.31 -5.64
C TYR A 60 -8.14 -1.59 -4.33
N ALA A 61 -9.12 -0.97 -3.67
CA ALA A 61 -8.89 -0.21 -2.43
C ALA A 61 -8.45 -1.12 -1.27
N GLU A 62 -8.98 -2.35 -1.16
CA GLU A 62 -8.50 -3.37 -0.23
C GLU A 62 -7.01 -3.69 -0.47
N SER A 63 -6.62 -3.94 -1.72
CA SER A 63 -5.21 -4.21 -2.07
C SER A 63 -4.30 -3.03 -1.78
N VAL A 64 -4.75 -1.79 -2.03
CA VAL A 64 -3.97 -0.58 -1.67
C VAL A 64 -3.81 -0.49 -0.15
N SER A 65 -4.86 -0.76 0.63
CA SER A 65 -4.79 -0.76 2.10
C SER A 65 -3.79 -1.80 2.64
N GLU A 66 -3.77 -3.00 2.06
CA GLU A 66 -2.79 -4.04 2.39
C GLU A 66 -1.36 -3.58 2.06
N ARG A 67 -1.14 -3.00 0.88
CA ARG A 67 0.17 -2.45 0.48
C ARG A 67 0.63 -1.34 1.42
N CYS A 68 -0.28 -0.44 1.81
CA CYS A 68 0.03 0.59 2.81
C CYS A 68 0.44 -0.04 4.15
N GLY A 69 -0.24 -1.09 4.60
CA GLY A 69 0.12 -1.81 5.82
C GLY A 69 1.49 -2.52 5.73
N ALA A 70 1.77 -3.17 4.61
CA ALA A 70 3.06 -3.81 4.37
C ALA A 70 4.19 -2.79 4.31
N LEU A 71 4.00 -1.68 3.58
CA LEU A 71 5.00 -0.61 3.49
C LEU A 71 5.23 0.08 4.83
N GLN A 72 4.17 0.35 5.60
CA GLN A 72 4.31 0.82 6.98
C GLN A 72 5.17 -0.15 7.80
N GLY A 73 4.87 -1.45 7.74
CA GLY A 73 5.64 -2.46 8.48
C GLY A 73 7.11 -2.48 8.11
N VAL A 74 7.43 -2.37 6.81
CA VAL A 74 8.82 -2.28 6.33
C VAL A 74 9.50 -1.00 6.83
N LEU A 75 8.83 0.15 6.74
CA LEU A 75 9.40 1.44 7.16
C LEU A 75 9.61 1.51 8.67
N ASP A 76 8.67 0.97 9.46
CA ASP A 76 8.81 0.85 10.90
C ASP A 76 9.94 -0.12 11.27
N GLN A 77 10.08 -1.23 10.53
CA GLN A 77 11.16 -2.19 10.73
C GLN A 77 12.51 -1.57 10.37
N VAL A 78 12.62 -0.87 9.23
CA VAL A 78 13.85 -0.15 8.84
C VAL A 78 14.18 0.94 9.86
N GLY A 79 13.22 1.72 10.33
CA GLY A 79 13.46 2.72 11.38
C GLY A 79 14.00 2.09 12.67
N ARG A 80 13.44 0.94 13.08
CA ARG A 80 13.93 0.15 14.23
C ARG A 80 15.29 -0.50 13.95
N ASP A 81 15.54 -0.99 12.75
CA ASP A 81 16.77 -1.71 12.41
C ASP A 81 17.93 -0.75 12.16
N VAL A 82 17.66 0.47 11.66
CA VAL A 82 18.61 1.60 11.70
C VAL A 82 18.97 1.96 13.15
N LEU A 83 18.01 1.82 14.08
CA LEU A 83 18.23 1.86 15.53
C LEU A 83 19.14 0.71 16.02
N THR A 84 19.31 -0.36 15.23
CA THR A 84 19.99 -1.60 15.58
C THR A 84 21.14 -2.04 14.64
N THR A 85 21.63 -1.18 13.71
CA THR A 85 22.75 -1.31 12.73
C THR A 85 22.38 -1.50 11.24
N ASP A 86 23.19 -0.91 10.33
CA ASP A 86 23.05 -0.91 8.85
C ASP A 86 22.89 -2.31 8.21
N GLU A 87 23.35 -3.37 8.88
CA GLU A 87 23.31 -4.75 8.38
C GLU A 87 21.88 -5.33 8.35
N GLY A 88 21.00 -4.90 9.26
CA GLY A 88 19.60 -5.33 9.29
C GLY A 88 18.81 -4.82 8.08
N VAL A 89 19.04 -3.55 7.70
CA VAL A 89 18.42 -2.92 6.53
C VAL A 89 18.85 -3.62 5.25
N GLN A 90 20.13 -3.95 5.12
CA GLN A 90 20.65 -4.66 3.95
C GLN A 90 20.04 -6.06 3.81
N ALA A 91 19.80 -6.76 4.93
CA ALA A 91 19.19 -8.07 4.94
C ALA A 91 17.71 -8.04 4.50
N GLU A 92 16.91 -7.09 5.00
CA GLU A 92 15.49 -6.96 4.61
C GLU A 92 15.32 -6.51 3.16
N MET A 93 16.14 -5.59 2.67
CA MET A 93 16.17 -5.22 1.25
C MET A 93 16.54 -6.42 0.35
N GLY A 94 17.49 -7.25 0.79
CA GLY A 94 17.83 -8.51 0.12
C GLY A 94 16.64 -9.46 0.03
N ARG A 95 15.86 -9.60 1.12
CA ARG A 95 14.64 -10.44 1.14
C ARG A 95 13.56 -9.90 0.23
N LEU A 96 13.37 -8.58 0.19
CA LEU A 96 12.39 -7.93 -0.68
C LEU A 96 12.73 -8.16 -2.16
N ASN A 97 13.99 -7.96 -2.54
CA ASN A 97 14.48 -8.24 -3.89
C ASN A 97 14.32 -9.71 -4.28
N ALA A 98 14.65 -10.64 -3.38
CA ALA A 98 14.47 -12.07 -3.66
C ALA A 98 12.99 -12.44 -3.84
N LYS A 99 12.10 -11.82 -3.06
CA LYS A 99 10.64 -12.07 -3.12
C LYS A 99 10.00 -11.56 -4.41
N TYR A 100 10.53 -10.49 -5.00
CA TYR A 100 9.99 -9.86 -6.21
C TYR A 100 10.95 -9.95 -7.40
N ALA A 101 11.81 -10.98 -7.44
CA ALA A 101 12.77 -11.19 -8.52
C ALA A 101 12.11 -11.45 -9.90
N ASP A 102 10.82 -11.76 -9.91
CA ASP A 102 9.98 -11.96 -11.09
C ASP A 102 9.34 -10.67 -11.62
N THR A 103 9.54 -9.54 -10.93
CA THR A 103 8.97 -8.25 -11.30
C THR A 103 10.04 -7.39 -11.97
N ASP A 104 9.80 -6.99 -13.22
CA ASP A 104 10.72 -6.11 -13.95
C ASP A 104 10.92 -4.78 -13.23
N ALA A 105 12.18 -4.36 -13.09
CA ALA A 105 12.52 -3.07 -12.53
C ALA A 105 12.11 -1.93 -13.48
N VAL A 106 10.96 -1.30 -13.21
CA VAL A 106 10.42 -0.20 -14.04
C VAL A 106 10.92 1.21 -13.63
N GLY A 107 11.90 1.31 -12.72
CA GLY A 107 12.45 2.59 -12.25
C GLY A 107 13.97 2.56 -12.07
N GLY A 108 14.65 3.65 -12.43
CA GLY A 108 16.11 3.82 -12.23
C GLY A 108 16.97 3.71 -13.49
N GLN A 109 16.41 3.46 -14.67
CA GLN A 109 17.17 3.44 -15.94
C GLN A 109 17.46 4.83 -16.53
N GLY A 110 17.40 5.88 -15.70
CA GLY A 110 17.87 7.21 -16.09
C GLY A 110 19.39 7.19 -16.22
N LYS A 111 19.88 6.89 -17.43
CA LYS A 111 21.27 7.16 -17.84
C LYS A 111 21.58 8.61 -17.46
N GLY A 112 22.51 8.76 -16.51
CA GLY A 112 22.96 10.05 -16.05
C GLY A 112 23.42 10.93 -17.22
N ARG A 113 23.05 12.20 -17.13
CA ARG A 113 23.82 13.32 -17.66
C ARG A 113 23.62 14.52 -16.75
#